data_AF-A0A0A1X9B1-F1
#
_entry.id   AF-A0A0A1X9B1-F1
#
_cell.length_a   1.000
_cell.length_b   1.000
_cell.length_c   1.000
_cell.angle_alpha   90.00
_cell.angle_beta   90.00
_cell.angle_gamma   90.00
#
_symmetry.space_group_name_H-M   'P 1'
#
loop_
_entity.id
_entity.type
_entity.pdbx_description
1 polymer ?
#
loop_
_entity_poly.entity_id
_entity_poly.type
_entity_poly.pdbx_seq_one_letter_code
_entity_poly.pdbx_strand_id
1 'polypeptide(L)'
;MLKMYTGVTMLLVGCLLVSSQLINAASPQASDLNASPESFKAEQLIAESATSNTEDNNANINNVFTHDENTNNNNNNSGNKVHIGEWSDRDKLLFYTLEEFALLSNFTVEHGTEVLRNVLKDAATLKEPTAALLAHLANFSAFVARADAVRKLSADEKVGELYDMVVLFTELVERHNTSALENATTESMYLEMSLKKNGLDKLQVDFLERFLVFSAQFNARMDSYLENLTPEQRAYERKMFEWYRAFNAETDSEKKVEIFAKFFELYA
;
A
#
# COMPACT_ATOMS: atom_id res chain seq x y z
N MET A 1 -3.15 -1.36 25.39
CA MET A 1 -2.56 -0.71 24.21
C MET A 1 -1.32 -1.45 23.71
N LEU A 2 -0.22 -1.57 24.46
CA LEU A 2 1.03 -2.23 23.98
C LEU A 2 0.86 -3.64 23.37
N LYS A 3 -0.05 -4.47 23.90
CA LYS A 3 -0.34 -5.83 23.37
C LYS A 3 -1.07 -5.85 22.02
N MET A 4 -1.74 -4.76 21.63
CA MET A 4 -2.44 -4.66 20.35
C MET A 4 -1.44 -4.36 19.22
N TYR A 5 -0.36 -3.62 19.53
CA TYR A 5 0.67 -3.23 18.56
C TYR A 5 1.56 -4.39 18.12
N THR A 6 1.91 -5.32 19.01
CA THR A 6 2.76 -6.48 18.65
C THR A 6 2.07 -7.43 17.67
N GLY A 7 0.73 -7.52 17.72
CA GLY A 7 -0.05 -8.30 16.76
C GLY A 7 -0.11 -7.65 15.39
N VAL A 8 -0.29 -6.32 15.35
CA VAL A 8 -0.37 -5.54 14.11
C VAL A 8 1.00 -5.45 13.41
N THR A 9 2.11 -5.29 14.14
CA THR A 9 3.45 -5.30 13.56
C THR A 9 3.85 -6.66 12.99
N MET A 10 3.51 -7.77 13.67
CA MET A 10 3.74 -9.11 13.11
C MET A 10 2.88 -9.42 11.89
N LEU A 11 1.65 -8.89 11.84
CA LEU A 11 0.82 -9.00 10.66
C LEU A 11 1.49 -8.23 9.50
N LEU A 12 1.80 -6.95 9.69
CA LEU A 12 2.40 -6.06 8.67
C LEU A 12 3.72 -6.59 8.05
N VAL A 13 4.60 -7.19 8.88
CA VAL A 13 5.84 -7.82 8.41
C VAL A 13 5.54 -9.03 7.52
N GLY A 14 4.57 -9.87 7.90
CA GLY A 14 4.12 -10.98 7.06
C GLY A 14 3.42 -10.51 5.78
N CYS A 15 2.64 -9.43 5.86
CA CYS A 15 1.81 -8.91 4.78
C CYS A 15 2.60 -8.32 3.62
N LEU A 16 3.68 -7.59 3.91
CA LEU A 16 4.47 -6.92 2.86
C LEU A 16 5.55 -7.83 2.26
N LEU A 17 6.05 -8.81 3.01
CA LEU A 17 7.04 -9.79 2.51
C LEU A 17 6.44 -10.81 1.54
N VAL A 18 5.13 -11.11 1.62
CA VAL A 18 4.45 -11.99 0.64
C VAL A 18 4.35 -11.29 -0.72
N SER A 19 4.01 -9.99 -0.73
CA SER A 19 3.98 -9.15 -1.93
C SER A 19 5.36 -8.97 -2.60
N SER A 20 6.44 -9.23 -1.88
CA SER A 20 7.83 -9.05 -2.33
C SER A 20 8.40 -10.23 -3.13
N GLN A 21 7.69 -11.36 -3.22
CA GLN A 21 8.21 -12.53 -3.93
C GLN A 21 7.95 -12.50 -5.45
N LEU A 22 7.39 -11.42 -6.00
CA LEU A 22 6.91 -11.40 -7.39
C LEU A 22 7.64 -10.45 -8.36
N ILE A 23 8.67 -9.72 -7.92
CA ILE A 23 9.25 -8.64 -8.75
C ILE A 23 10.63 -9.02 -9.32
N ASN A 24 10.84 -10.31 -9.62
CA ASN A 24 12.07 -10.79 -10.27
C ASN A 24 11.87 -11.36 -11.69
N ALA A 25 10.70 -11.17 -12.31
CA ALA A 25 10.41 -11.73 -13.64
C ALA A 25 10.46 -10.71 -14.80
N ALA A 26 10.98 -9.49 -14.60
CA ALA A 26 11.14 -8.51 -15.66
C ALA A 26 12.54 -7.86 -15.64
N SER A 27 13.56 -8.63 -16.03
CA SER A 27 14.79 -8.06 -16.58
C SER A 27 15.05 -8.73 -17.94
N PRO A 28 14.77 -8.07 -19.07
CA PRO A 28 15.16 -8.60 -20.35
C PRO A 28 16.69 -8.48 -20.47
N GLN A 29 17.37 -9.63 -20.56
CA GLN A 29 18.73 -9.68 -21.06
C GLN A 29 18.76 -9.05 -22.45
N ALA A 30 19.53 -7.97 -22.59
CA ALA A 30 19.88 -7.40 -23.87
C ALA A 30 20.58 -8.49 -24.71
N SER A 31 19.91 -8.91 -25.78
CA SER A 31 20.51 -9.65 -26.88
C SER A 31 20.42 -8.76 -28.10
N ASP A 32 21.59 -8.45 -28.66
CA ASP A 32 21.83 -7.61 -29.83
C ASP A 32 20.86 -7.88 -30.98
N LEU A 33 20.35 -6.81 -31.60
CA LEU A 33 20.04 -6.78 -33.03
C LEU A 33 19.98 -5.34 -33.54
N ASN A 34 20.92 -5.04 -34.44
CA ASN A 34 21.02 -3.84 -35.27
C ASN A 34 19.72 -3.55 -36.04
N ALA A 35 19.19 -2.33 -35.93
CA ALA A 35 18.58 -1.60 -37.05
C ALA A 35 18.45 -0.10 -36.72
N SER A 36 18.92 0.73 -37.64
CA SER A 36 19.01 2.20 -37.59
C SER A 36 17.64 2.88 -37.81
N PRO A 37 17.47 4.17 -37.41
CA PRO A 37 16.18 4.83 -37.22
C PRO A 37 15.76 5.65 -38.45
N GLU A 38 14.45 5.75 -38.74
CA GLU A 38 13.88 6.98 -39.30
C GLU A 38 12.34 6.98 -39.31
N SER A 39 11.81 8.05 -38.70
CA SER A 39 10.52 8.73 -38.94
C SER A 39 9.22 7.93 -38.97
N PHE A 40 8.26 8.27 -38.10
CA PHE A 40 6.96 8.77 -38.55
C PHE A 40 6.32 9.65 -37.46
N LYS A 41 5.60 10.66 -37.96
CA LYS A 41 5.26 11.94 -37.32
C LYS A 41 4.05 11.86 -36.37
N ALA A 42 4.00 12.92 -35.56
CA ALA A 42 2.90 13.35 -34.72
C ALA A 42 1.60 13.70 -35.48
N GLU A 43 0.56 13.91 -34.68
CA GLU A 43 -0.77 14.49 -34.93
C GLU A 43 -1.90 13.53 -35.31
N GLN A 44 -2.73 13.17 -34.32
CA GLN A 44 -4.12 13.64 -34.32
C GLN A 44 -4.76 13.56 -32.92
N LEU A 45 -4.96 14.75 -32.33
CA LEU A 45 -5.93 15.04 -31.27
C LEU A 45 -7.29 15.32 -31.93
N ILE A 46 -8.38 14.85 -31.32
CA ILE A 46 -9.59 15.61 -30.92
C ILE A 46 -10.83 14.69 -30.87
N ALA A 47 -11.51 14.80 -29.72
CA ALA A 47 -12.91 14.51 -29.42
C ALA A 47 -13.37 13.06 -29.29
N GLU A 48 -13.55 12.62 -28.04
CA GLU A 48 -14.91 12.51 -27.50
C GLU A 48 -14.86 12.54 -25.96
N SER A 49 -15.16 13.71 -25.42
CA SER A 49 -15.45 13.96 -24.01
C SER A 49 -16.97 13.96 -23.82
N ALA A 50 -17.50 13.01 -23.06
CA ALA A 50 -18.84 13.11 -22.48
C ALA A 50 -18.89 12.36 -21.14
N THR A 51 -18.65 13.14 -20.07
CA THR A 51 -19.36 13.12 -18.79
C THR A 51 -19.62 11.78 -18.10
N SER A 52 -18.86 11.53 -17.02
CA SER A 52 -19.43 11.01 -15.78
C SER A 52 -18.82 11.80 -14.63
N ASN A 53 -19.64 12.71 -14.08
CA ASN A 53 -19.38 13.35 -12.81
C ASN A 53 -19.37 12.26 -11.73
N THR A 54 -18.23 12.07 -11.07
CA THR A 54 -18.23 11.56 -9.71
C THR A 54 -17.52 12.60 -8.89
N GLU A 55 -18.34 13.36 -8.15
CA GLU A 55 -17.91 14.36 -7.19
C GLU A 55 -16.90 13.76 -6.22
N ASP A 56 -15.83 14.53 -6.01
CA ASP A 56 -14.85 14.39 -4.96
C ASP A 56 -15.53 14.19 -3.60
N ASN A 57 -15.54 12.95 -3.12
CA ASN A 57 -15.72 12.67 -1.69
C ASN A 57 -14.37 12.35 -1.07
N ASN A 58 -13.47 13.32 -1.14
CA ASN A 58 -12.30 13.41 -0.26
C ASN A 58 -12.75 13.90 1.14
N ALA A 59 -13.67 13.14 1.76
CA ALA A 59 -14.23 13.46 3.05
C ALA A 59 -13.54 12.64 4.14
N ASN A 60 -12.58 13.30 4.81
CA ASN A 60 -12.41 13.26 6.25
C ASN A 60 -11.89 11.95 6.89
N ILE A 61 -10.61 11.64 6.68
CA ILE A 61 -9.82 10.75 7.57
C ILE A 61 -8.74 11.54 8.34
N ASN A 62 -8.66 12.87 8.17
CA ASN A 62 -7.70 13.75 8.88
C ASN A 62 -7.94 13.87 10.41
N ASN A 63 -8.76 13.01 11.00
CA ASN A 63 -9.15 13.10 12.41
C ASN A 63 -8.94 11.80 13.19
N VAL A 64 -8.16 10.85 12.67
CA VAL A 64 -7.92 9.57 13.37
C VAL A 64 -7.01 9.77 14.59
N PHE A 65 -6.11 10.76 14.60
CA PHE A 65 -5.40 11.21 15.80
C PHE A 65 -5.03 12.70 15.72
N THR A 66 -5.97 13.60 16.01
CA THR A 66 -5.60 15.00 16.28
C THR A 66 -5.01 15.09 17.69
N HIS A 67 -3.68 15.12 17.79
CA HIS A 67 -3.01 15.67 18.97
C HIS A 67 -2.77 17.16 18.72
N ASP A 68 -3.65 17.99 19.29
CA ASP A 68 -3.54 19.45 19.25
C ASP A 68 -2.25 19.93 19.95
N GLU A 69 -1.17 20.11 19.18
CA GLU A 69 -0.05 20.96 19.60
C GLU A 69 -0.37 22.42 19.29
N ASN A 70 -1.32 23.01 20.03
CA ASN A 70 -1.31 24.46 20.20
C ASN A 70 -2.09 24.92 21.43
N THR A 71 -1.41 25.08 22.56
CA THR A 71 -1.85 26.03 23.59
C THR A 71 -0.64 26.60 24.33
N ASN A 72 -0.19 27.74 23.83
CA ASN A 72 0.60 28.70 24.59
C ASN A 72 -0.28 29.26 25.73
N ASN A 73 -0.02 28.87 26.99
CA ASN A 73 -0.55 29.60 28.13
C ASN A 73 0.35 29.49 29.36
N ASN A 74 0.93 30.62 29.74
CA ASN A 74 1.56 30.88 31.02
C ASN A 74 0.57 30.56 32.16
N ASN A 75 0.94 29.66 33.07
CA ASN A 75 0.63 29.84 34.48
C ASN A 75 1.45 28.92 35.40
N ASN A 76 2.19 29.55 36.29
CA ASN A 76 2.83 28.95 37.45
C ASN A 76 1.77 28.43 38.41
N ASN A 77 1.68 27.11 38.63
CA ASN A 77 1.46 26.61 39.99
C ASN A 77 1.89 25.15 40.18
N SER A 78 2.51 24.93 41.34
CA SER A 78 3.00 23.68 41.90
C SER A 78 1.89 22.64 42.08
N GLY A 79 2.17 21.39 41.69
CA GLY A 79 1.29 20.25 41.95
C GLY A 79 1.56 19.08 41.01
N ASN A 80 2.54 18.25 41.36
CA ASN A 80 2.76 16.87 40.93
C ASN A 80 1.93 16.41 39.69
N LYS A 81 2.31 16.90 38.50
CA LYS A 81 1.82 16.36 37.23
C LYS A 81 2.47 15.01 37.02
N VAL A 82 1.68 13.95 37.06
CA VAL A 82 2.03 12.69 36.40
C VAL A 82 2.34 13.06 34.95
N HIS A 83 3.62 13.03 34.55
CA HIS A 83 4.01 13.15 33.15
C HIS A 83 3.30 12.01 32.42
N ILE A 84 2.23 12.33 31.70
CA ILE A 84 1.80 11.49 30.58
C ILE A 84 2.99 11.58 29.63
N GLY A 85 3.81 10.54 29.63
CA GLY A 85 5.13 10.54 28.99
C GLY A 85 5.01 10.93 27.53
N GLU A 86 5.71 11.99 27.16
CA GLU A 86 5.89 12.38 25.77
C GLU A 86 6.48 11.19 25.00
N TRP A 87 5.87 10.84 23.87
CA TRP A 87 6.35 9.72 23.06
C TRP A 87 7.80 9.95 22.62
N SER A 88 8.60 8.89 22.59
CA SER A 88 9.96 9.02 22.07
C SER A 88 9.92 9.33 20.57
N ASP A 89 10.94 10.00 20.04
CA ASP A 89 10.99 10.31 18.60
C ASP A 89 10.98 9.04 17.74
N ARG A 90 11.50 7.93 18.28
CA ARG A 90 11.43 6.59 17.67
C ARG A 90 10.00 6.07 17.62
N ASP A 91 9.19 6.32 18.65
CA ASP A 91 7.76 5.95 18.66
C ASP A 91 6.97 6.83 17.71
N LYS A 92 7.25 8.14 17.67
CA LYS A 92 6.63 9.09 16.73
C LYS A 92 6.82 8.65 15.27
N LEU A 93 8.00 8.11 14.92
CA LEU A 93 8.25 7.53 13.59
C LEU A 93 7.34 6.33 13.29
N LEU A 94 7.18 5.43 14.26
CA LEU A 94 6.31 4.25 14.11
C LEU A 94 4.85 4.67 13.93
N PHE A 95 4.36 5.59 14.77
CA PHE A 95 2.97 6.07 14.68
C PHE A 95 2.68 6.76 13.37
N TYR A 96 3.55 7.68 12.94
CA TYR A 96 3.44 8.32 11.62
C TYR A 96 3.38 7.27 10.50
N THR A 97 4.24 6.26 10.56
CA THR A 97 4.25 5.18 9.56
C THR A 97 2.95 4.38 9.57
N LEU A 98 2.42 4.03 10.74
CA LEU A 98 1.15 3.30 10.85
C LEU A 98 -0.05 4.09 10.33
N GLU A 99 -0.06 5.41 10.53
CA GLU A 99 -1.11 6.29 10.01
C GLU A 99 -1.07 6.34 8.48
N GLU A 100 0.10 6.55 7.90
CA GLU A 100 0.28 6.60 6.44
C GLU A 100 -0.04 5.26 5.78
N PHE A 101 0.33 4.15 6.42
CA PHE A 101 -0.03 2.82 5.95
C PHE A 101 -1.53 2.53 6.06
N ALA A 102 -2.23 3.10 7.03
CA ALA A 102 -3.69 3.00 7.09
C ALA A 102 -4.35 3.76 5.93
N LEU A 103 -3.81 4.92 5.55
CA LEU A 103 -4.26 5.70 4.38
C LEU A 103 -4.02 4.94 3.07
N LEU A 104 -2.81 4.39 2.89
CA LEU A 104 -2.47 3.55 1.73
C LEU A 104 -3.37 2.31 1.68
N SER A 105 -3.64 1.66 2.81
CA SER A 105 -4.49 0.48 2.87
C SER A 105 -5.94 0.81 2.52
N ASN A 106 -6.47 1.92 3.03
CA ASN A 106 -7.82 2.38 2.65
C ASN A 106 -7.91 2.64 1.14
N PHE A 107 -6.92 3.32 0.56
CA PHE A 107 -6.85 3.56 -0.88
C PHE A 107 -6.87 2.23 -1.66
N THR A 108 -5.99 1.29 -1.32
CA THR A 108 -5.89 -0.02 -2.00
C THR A 108 -7.21 -0.79 -1.89
N VAL A 109 -7.82 -0.85 -0.71
CA VAL A 109 -9.08 -1.58 -0.52
C VAL A 109 -10.22 -0.93 -1.30
N GLU A 110 -10.32 0.40 -1.28
CA GLU A 110 -11.37 1.12 -1.98
C GLU A 110 -11.30 0.93 -3.49
N HIS A 111 -10.14 1.19 -4.08
CA HIS A 111 -9.96 1.08 -5.53
C HIS A 111 -9.86 -0.39 -5.98
N GLY A 112 -9.25 -1.27 -5.19
CA GLY A 112 -9.26 -2.70 -5.45
C GLY A 112 -10.68 -3.28 -5.48
N THR A 113 -11.56 -2.81 -4.58
CA THR A 113 -12.98 -3.17 -4.61
C THR A 113 -13.66 -2.73 -5.90
N GLU A 114 -13.34 -1.54 -6.42
CA GLU A 114 -13.87 -1.05 -7.70
C GLU A 114 -13.42 -1.93 -8.87
N VAL A 115 -12.13 -2.27 -8.96
CA VAL A 115 -11.58 -3.20 -9.96
C VAL A 115 -12.36 -4.52 -9.94
N LEU A 116 -12.49 -5.14 -8.75
CA LEU A 116 -13.17 -6.42 -8.61
C LEU A 116 -14.68 -6.35 -8.93
N ARG A 117 -15.37 -5.27 -8.56
CA ARG A 117 -16.77 -5.04 -8.96
C ARG A 117 -16.93 -4.98 -10.47
N ASN A 118 -16.03 -4.29 -11.16
CA ASN A 118 -16.09 -4.17 -12.61
C ASN A 118 -15.78 -5.51 -13.30
N VAL A 119 -14.83 -6.29 -12.77
CA VAL A 119 -14.58 -7.67 -13.24
C VAL A 119 -15.82 -8.55 -13.06
N LEU A 120 -16.49 -8.50 -11.91
CA LEU A 120 -17.73 -9.25 -11.66
C LEU A 120 -18.85 -8.85 -12.63
N LYS A 121 -18.97 -7.55 -12.93
CA LYS A 121 -19.94 -7.01 -13.89
C LYS A 121 -19.67 -7.51 -15.31
N ASP A 122 -18.41 -7.48 -15.74
CA ASP A 122 -18.01 -8.02 -17.05
C ASP A 122 -18.29 -9.52 -17.13
N ALA A 123 -17.93 -10.28 -16.09
CA ALA A 123 -18.12 -11.72 -16.03
C ALA A 123 -19.61 -12.14 -16.06
N ALA A 124 -20.52 -11.31 -15.55
CA ALA A 124 -21.97 -11.56 -15.63
C ALA A 124 -22.52 -11.56 -17.07
N THR A 125 -21.75 -11.06 -18.04
CA THR A 125 -22.13 -11.06 -19.46
C THR A 125 -21.69 -12.34 -20.21
N LEU A 126 -20.92 -13.21 -19.56
CA LEU A 126 -20.49 -14.48 -20.13
C LEU A 126 -21.67 -15.43 -20.31
N LYS A 127 -21.78 -16.03 -21.50
CA LYS A 127 -22.90 -16.93 -21.83
C LYS A 127 -22.83 -18.26 -21.07
N GLU A 128 -21.63 -18.81 -20.89
CA GLU A 128 -21.40 -20.12 -20.26
C GLU A 128 -20.09 -20.11 -19.43
N PRO A 129 -20.07 -19.48 -18.24
CA PRO A 129 -18.90 -19.51 -17.38
C PRO A 129 -18.65 -20.92 -16.81
N THR A 130 -17.40 -21.34 -16.74
CA THR A 130 -17.03 -22.64 -16.15
C THR A 130 -17.24 -22.63 -14.63
N ALA A 131 -17.45 -23.81 -14.03
CA ALA A 131 -17.58 -23.92 -12.57
C ALA A 131 -16.32 -23.44 -11.84
N ALA A 132 -15.14 -23.65 -12.42
CA ALA A 132 -13.87 -23.15 -11.90
C ALA A 132 -13.82 -21.62 -11.89
N LEU A 133 -14.20 -20.99 -13.01
CA LEU A 133 -14.28 -19.52 -13.09
C LEU A 133 -15.26 -18.95 -12.07
N LEU A 134 -16.43 -19.57 -11.91
CA LEU A 134 -17.44 -19.15 -10.92
C LEU A 134 -16.90 -19.21 -9.48
N ALA A 135 -16.09 -20.21 -9.14
CA ALA A 135 -15.47 -20.30 -7.82
C ALA A 135 -14.47 -19.15 -7.56
N HIS A 136 -13.70 -18.74 -8.57
CA HIS A 136 -12.82 -17.58 -8.46
C HIS A 136 -13.60 -16.27 -8.31
N LEU A 137 -14.64 -16.08 -9.12
CA LEU A 137 -15.53 -14.91 -9.03
C LEU A 137 -16.25 -14.84 -7.68
N ALA A 138 -16.60 -15.98 -7.07
CA ALA A 138 -17.17 -15.99 -5.72
C ALA A 138 -16.21 -15.39 -4.67
N ASN A 139 -14.90 -15.63 -4.80
CA ASN A 139 -13.91 -15.01 -3.91
C ASN A 139 -13.84 -13.49 -4.11
N PHE A 140 -13.92 -13.01 -5.36
CA PHE A 140 -13.98 -11.57 -5.64
C PHE A 140 -15.24 -10.95 -5.05
N SER A 141 -16.38 -11.62 -5.18
CA SER A 141 -17.63 -11.17 -4.57
C SER A 141 -17.56 -11.14 -3.04
N ALA A 142 -16.90 -12.12 -2.42
CA ALA A 142 -16.71 -12.15 -0.97
C ALA A 142 -15.82 -11.00 -0.48
N PHE A 143 -14.73 -10.71 -1.22
CA PHE A 143 -13.90 -9.55 -0.95
C PHE A 143 -14.71 -8.25 -1.01
N VAL A 144 -15.49 -8.05 -2.08
CA VAL A 144 -16.31 -6.84 -2.26
C VAL A 144 -17.32 -6.69 -1.11
N ALA A 145 -17.98 -7.77 -0.73
CA ALA A 145 -18.92 -7.75 0.40
C ALA A 145 -18.22 -7.43 1.74
N ARG A 146 -17.02 -7.97 1.97
CA ARG A 146 -16.21 -7.65 3.15
C ARG A 146 -15.81 -6.18 3.15
N ALA A 147 -15.33 -5.64 2.04
CA ALA A 147 -14.98 -4.22 1.90
C ALA A 147 -16.16 -3.28 2.24
N ASP A 148 -17.38 -3.64 1.81
CA ASP A 148 -18.58 -2.88 2.16
C ASP A 148 -18.97 -2.96 3.64
N ALA A 149 -18.59 -4.03 4.33
CA ALA A 149 -18.72 -4.13 5.78
C ALA A 149 -17.67 -3.27 6.49
N VAL A 150 -16.40 -3.29 6.03
CA VAL A 150 -15.30 -2.47 6.59
C VAL A 150 -15.65 -0.98 6.61
N ARG A 151 -16.34 -0.49 5.57
CA ARG A 151 -16.79 0.91 5.48
C ARG A 151 -17.73 1.35 6.60
N LYS A 152 -18.37 0.41 7.30
CA LYS A 152 -19.32 0.67 8.38
C LYS A 152 -18.69 0.57 9.77
N LEU A 153 -17.42 0.16 9.86
CA LEU A 153 -16.68 0.06 11.12
C LEU A 153 -16.31 1.44 11.65
N SER A 154 -16.05 1.51 12.96
CA SER A 154 -15.41 2.70 13.56
C SER A 154 -13.98 2.86 13.06
N ALA A 155 -13.41 4.06 13.18
CA ALA A 155 -12.05 4.34 12.73
C ALA A 155 -11.02 3.38 13.35
N ASP A 156 -11.11 3.11 14.65
CA ASP A 156 -10.17 2.25 15.38
C ASP A 156 -10.27 0.78 14.94
N GLU A 157 -11.47 0.27 14.69
CA GLU A 157 -11.69 -1.09 14.20
C GLU A 157 -11.28 -1.25 12.73
N LYS A 158 -11.45 -0.18 11.96
CA LYS A 158 -11.20 -0.17 10.51
C LYS A 158 -9.73 -0.37 10.17
N VAL A 159 -8.80 0.17 10.95
CA VAL A 159 -7.36 0.13 10.64
C VAL A 159 -6.85 -1.31 10.55
N GLY A 160 -7.12 -2.15 11.55
CA GLY A 160 -6.68 -3.55 11.53
C GLY A 160 -7.30 -4.33 10.36
N GLU A 161 -8.59 -4.12 10.14
CA GLU A 161 -9.35 -4.78 9.08
C GLU A 161 -8.89 -4.35 7.66
N LEU A 162 -8.47 -3.10 7.47
CA LEU A 162 -7.91 -2.63 6.22
C LEU A 162 -6.62 -3.36 5.86
N TYR A 163 -5.76 -3.66 6.83
CA TYR A 163 -4.52 -4.41 6.59
C TYR A 163 -4.79 -5.84 6.13
N ASP A 164 -5.70 -6.55 6.81
CA ASP A 164 -6.14 -7.88 6.40
C ASP A 164 -6.71 -7.86 4.96
N MET A 165 -7.47 -6.82 4.64
CA MET A 165 -8.06 -6.67 3.32
C MET A 165 -7.01 -6.40 2.23
N VAL A 166 -5.96 -5.63 2.50
CA VAL A 166 -4.86 -5.45 1.54
C VAL A 166 -4.21 -6.79 1.21
N VAL A 167 -3.92 -7.62 2.23
CA VAL A 167 -3.35 -8.96 2.02
C VAL A 167 -4.24 -9.80 1.12
N LEU A 168 -5.52 -9.89 1.46
CA LEU A 168 -6.48 -10.68 0.70
C LEU A 168 -6.60 -10.19 -0.74
N PHE A 169 -6.57 -8.88 -0.97
CA PHE A 169 -6.58 -8.32 -2.31
C PHE A 169 -5.36 -8.77 -3.11
N THR A 170 -4.17 -8.62 -2.52
CA THR A 170 -2.91 -9.05 -3.13
C THR A 170 -2.95 -10.54 -3.47
N GLU A 171 -3.29 -11.41 -2.51
CA GLU A 171 -3.41 -12.86 -2.75
C GLU A 171 -4.38 -13.22 -3.88
N LEU A 172 -5.50 -12.49 -3.99
CA LEU A 172 -6.49 -12.70 -5.06
C LEU A 172 -5.93 -12.33 -6.43
N VAL A 173 -5.21 -11.22 -6.53
CA VAL A 173 -4.58 -10.77 -7.77
C VAL A 173 -3.44 -11.71 -8.17
N GLU A 174 -2.56 -12.03 -7.23
CA GLU A 174 -1.36 -12.85 -7.45
C GLU A 174 -1.70 -14.26 -7.94
N ARG A 175 -2.76 -14.88 -7.39
CA ARG A 175 -3.22 -16.21 -7.80
C ARG A 175 -3.48 -16.32 -9.30
N HIS A 176 -3.81 -15.20 -9.95
CA HIS A 176 -4.15 -15.15 -11.36
C HIS A 176 -3.06 -14.50 -12.21
N ASN A 177 -1.93 -14.10 -11.64
CA ASN A 177 -0.81 -13.58 -12.40
C ASN A 177 -0.17 -14.71 -13.24
N THR A 178 -0.33 -14.65 -14.56
CA THR A 178 0.17 -15.69 -15.48
C THR A 178 1.58 -15.43 -15.99
N SER A 179 2.18 -14.28 -15.69
CA SER A 179 3.53 -13.92 -16.14
C SER A 179 4.64 -14.88 -15.68
N ALA A 180 4.40 -15.64 -14.60
CA ALA A 180 5.32 -16.64 -14.07
C ALA A 180 4.84 -18.10 -14.26
N LEU A 181 3.69 -18.33 -14.91
CA LEU A 181 3.09 -19.66 -15.03
C LEU A 181 3.42 -20.31 -16.38
N GLU A 182 4.27 -21.35 -16.37
CA GLU A 182 4.61 -22.13 -17.57
C GLU A 182 3.36 -22.76 -18.24
N ASN A 183 2.30 -23.03 -17.47
CA ASN A 183 1.04 -23.60 -17.95
C ASN A 183 -0.17 -22.87 -17.37
N ALA A 184 -0.34 -21.59 -17.70
CA ALA A 184 -1.50 -20.82 -17.27
C ALA A 184 -2.81 -21.44 -17.79
N THR A 185 -3.80 -21.60 -16.91
CA THR A 185 -5.14 -22.07 -17.30
C THR A 185 -5.89 -20.96 -18.05
N THR A 186 -6.83 -21.33 -18.92
CA THR A 186 -7.70 -20.38 -19.61
C THR A 186 -8.42 -19.45 -18.64
N GLU A 187 -8.87 -19.97 -17.49
CA GLU A 187 -9.49 -19.19 -16.42
C GLU A 187 -8.54 -18.15 -15.82
N SER A 188 -7.30 -18.51 -15.51
CA SER A 188 -6.32 -17.58 -14.96
C SER A 188 -5.96 -16.49 -15.97
N MET A 189 -5.78 -16.84 -17.26
CA MET A 189 -5.54 -15.86 -18.31
C MET A 189 -6.72 -14.89 -18.47
N TYR A 190 -7.96 -15.40 -18.45
CA TYR A 190 -9.16 -14.57 -18.50
C TYR A 190 -9.23 -13.60 -17.30
N LEU A 191 -8.96 -14.09 -16.09
CA LEU A 191 -9.03 -13.29 -14.87
C LEU A 191 -7.93 -12.22 -14.84
N GLU A 192 -6.70 -12.55 -15.23
CA GLU A 192 -5.62 -11.56 -15.35
C GLU A 192 -6.00 -10.44 -16.33
N MET A 193 -6.41 -10.82 -17.54
CA MET A 193 -6.81 -9.84 -18.56
C MET A 193 -7.99 -9.00 -18.10
N SER A 194 -8.95 -9.60 -17.40
CA SER A 194 -10.11 -8.89 -16.85
C SER A 194 -9.71 -7.91 -15.76
N LEU A 195 -8.81 -8.30 -14.84
CA LEU A 195 -8.29 -7.42 -13.80
C LEU A 195 -7.55 -6.21 -14.41
N LYS A 196 -6.65 -6.46 -15.36
CA LYS A 196 -5.90 -5.40 -16.06
C LYS A 196 -6.82 -4.45 -16.82
N LYS A 197 -7.75 -4.99 -17.60
CA LYS A 197 -8.77 -4.20 -18.33
C LYS A 197 -9.58 -3.30 -17.39
N ASN A 198 -9.84 -3.76 -16.17
CA ASN A 198 -10.65 -3.05 -15.19
C ASN A 198 -9.84 -2.18 -14.22
N GLY A 199 -8.57 -1.92 -14.51
CA GLY A 199 -7.78 -0.87 -13.84
C GLY A 199 -6.77 -1.36 -12.82
N LEU A 200 -6.45 -2.66 -12.77
CA LEU A 200 -5.43 -3.18 -11.84
C LEU A 200 -4.05 -2.52 -12.04
N ASP A 201 -3.57 -2.39 -13.28
CA ASP A 201 -2.25 -1.79 -13.55
C ASP A 201 -2.21 -0.32 -13.12
N LYS A 202 -3.32 0.42 -13.34
CA LYS A 202 -3.46 1.80 -12.87
C LYS A 202 -3.43 1.88 -11.34
N LEU A 203 -4.13 0.99 -10.65
CA LEU A 203 -4.12 0.92 -9.19
C LEU A 203 -2.70 0.69 -8.65
N GLN A 204 -1.91 -0.20 -9.27
CA GLN A 204 -0.53 -0.44 -8.87
C GLN A 204 0.34 0.82 -9.04
N VAL A 205 0.23 1.51 -10.17
CA VAL A 205 0.95 2.77 -10.41
C VAL A 205 0.55 3.84 -9.39
N ASP A 206 -0.75 4.07 -9.19
CA ASP A 206 -1.26 5.07 -8.25
C ASP A 206 -0.82 4.76 -6.80
N PHE A 207 -0.75 3.47 -6.41
CA PHE A 207 -0.23 3.04 -5.11
C PHE A 207 1.25 3.39 -4.96
N LEU A 208 2.08 3.06 -5.96
CA LEU A 208 3.52 3.35 -5.93
C LEU A 208 3.80 4.84 -5.85
N GLU A 209 3.06 5.66 -6.60
CA GLU A 209 3.18 7.12 -6.52
C GLU A 209 2.89 7.65 -5.12
N ARG A 210 1.81 7.16 -4.48
CA ARG A 210 1.46 7.53 -3.10
C ARG A 210 2.52 7.06 -2.10
N PHE A 211 3.03 5.84 -2.27
CA PHE A 211 4.10 5.32 -1.44
C PHE A 211 5.38 6.15 -1.56
N LEU A 212 5.74 6.63 -2.76
CA LEU A 212 6.92 7.48 -2.96
C LEU A 212 6.74 8.86 -2.29
N VAL A 213 5.54 9.43 -2.33
CA VAL A 213 5.22 10.67 -1.59
C VAL A 213 5.39 10.46 -0.08
N PHE A 214 4.82 9.37 0.45
CA PHE A 214 5.03 8.96 1.83
C PHE A 214 6.52 8.79 2.16
N SER A 215 7.27 8.04 1.33
CA SER A 215 8.69 7.77 1.53
C SER A 215 9.52 9.05 1.63
N ALA A 216 9.22 10.08 0.84
CA ALA A 216 9.91 11.36 0.90
C ALA A 216 9.68 12.08 2.24
N GLN A 217 8.45 12.05 2.74
CA GLN A 217 8.10 12.63 4.05
C GLN A 217 8.69 11.84 5.21
N PHE A 218 8.64 10.50 5.12
CA PHE A 218 9.28 9.60 6.06
C PHE A 218 10.79 9.88 6.16
N ASN A 219 11.48 10.02 5.03
CA ASN A 219 12.92 10.33 5.02
C ASN A 219 13.26 11.60 5.81
N ALA A 220 12.49 12.68 5.61
CA ALA A 220 12.71 13.92 6.36
C ALA A 220 12.56 13.72 7.89
N ARG A 221 11.57 12.93 8.32
CA ARG A 221 11.38 12.60 9.74
C ARG A 221 12.49 11.70 10.27
N MET A 222 12.92 10.74 9.45
CA MET A 222 13.96 9.79 9.79
C MET A 222 15.33 10.48 9.93
N ASP A 223 15.67 11.39 9.01
CA ASP A 223 16.89 12.20 9.09
C ASP A 223 16.90 13.02 10.38
N SER A 224 15.79 13.71 10.69
CA SER A 224 15.66 14.47 11.94
C SER A 224 15.82 13.59 13.19
N TYR A 225 15.24 12.39 13.19
CA TYR A 225 15.40 11.43 14.28
C TYR A 225 16.87 11.03 14.46
N LEU A 226 17.54 10.64 13.37
CA LEU A 226 18.93 10.19 13.41
C LEU A 226 19.92 11.29 13.82
N GLU A 227 19.67 12.53 13.41
CA GLU A 227 20.50 13.70 13.79
C GLU A 227 20.46 13.98 15.30
N ASN A 228 19.33 13.74 15.94
CA ASN A 228 19.11 14.00 17.36
C ASN A 228 19.64 12.89 18.29
N LEU A 229 20.15 11.77 17.74
CA LEU A 229 20.68 10.68 18.54
C LEU A 229 22.03 11.02 19.18
N THR A 230 22.15 10.74 20.48
CA THR A 230 23.44 10.76 21.19
C THR A 230 24.37 9.64 20.68
N PRO A 231 25.69 9.73 20.91
CA PRO A 231 26.62 8.65 20.54
C PRO A 231 26.23 7.27 21.07
N GLU A 232 25.72 7.21 22.30
CA GLU A 232 25.26 5.98 22.94
C GLU A 232 24.01 5.44 22.25
N GLN A 233 23.03 6.30 21.95
CA GLN A 233 21.81 5.90 21.24
C GLN A 233 22.10 5.38 19.83
N ARG A 234 23.04 6.01 19.10
CA ARG A 234 23.45 5.53 17.77
C ARG A 234 24.02 4.12 17.80
N ALA A 235 24.69 3.73 18.89
CA ALA A 235 25.21 2.37 19.02
C ALA A 235 24.09 1.32 19.10
N TYR A 236 22.94 1.69 19.69
CA TYR A 236 21.75 0.83 19.77
C TYR A 236 20.93 0.82 18.47
N GLU A 237 20.94 1.92 17.70
CA GLU A 237 20.18 2.06 16.46
C GLU A 237 20.87 1.50 15.20
N ARG A 238 21.90 0.66 15.34
CA ARG A 238 22.68 0.15 14.19
C ARG A 238 21.81 -0.48 13.10
N LYS A 239 20.85 -1.33 13.47
CA LYS A 239 19.94 -1.98 12.51
C LYS A 239 19.08 -0.97 11.75
N MET A 240 18.66 0.09 12.43
CA MET A 240 17.88 1.18 11.85
C MET A 240 18.71 1.95 10.81
N PHE A 241 19.99 2.25 11.12
CA PHE A 241 20.91 2.86 10.14
C PHE A 241 21.16 1.95 8.92
N GLU A 242 21.39 0.66 9.14
CA GLU A 242 21.62 -0.32 8.07
C GLU A 242 20.40 -0.43 7.14
N TRP A 243 19.20 -0.56 7.73
CA TRP A 243 17.94 -0.57 7.00
C TRP A 243 17.73 0.74 6.22
N TYR A 244 17.92 1.89 6.87
CA TYR A 244 17.69 3.20 6.24
C TYR A 244 18.65 3.46 5.06
N ARG A 245 19.89 3.00 5.17
CA ARG A 245 20.86 3.04 4.07
C ARG A 245 20.41 2.16 2.91
N ALA A 246 19.95 0.94 3.18
CA ALA A 246 19.45 0.04 2.13
C ALA A 246 18.22 0.64 1.42
N PHE A 247 17.29 1.21 2.19
CA PHE A 247 16.09 1.87 1.68
C PHE A 247 16.41 3.05 0.75
N ASN A 248 17.38 3.88 1.09
CA ASN A 248 17.78 5.02 0.27
C ASN A 248 18.67 4.66 -0.92
N ALA A 249 19.37 3.52 -0.86
CA ALA A 249 20.18 3.03 -1.97
C ALA A 249 19.34 2.37 -3.08
N GLU A 250 18.12 1.90 -2.76
CA GLU A 250 17.23 1.27 -3.72
C GLU A 250 16.57 2.30 -4.64
N THR A 251 16.63 2.03 -5.95
CA THR A 251 16.10 2.87 -7.02
C THR A 251 14.82 2.29 -7.63
N ASP A 252 14.64 0.97 -7.54
CA ASP A 252 13.43 0.30 -7.97
C ASP A 252 12.32 0.55 -6.95
N SER A 253 11.23 1.19 -7.39
CA SER A 253 10.16 1.63 -6.48
C SER A 253 9.43 0.46 -5.83
N GLU A 254 9.35 -0.68 -6.50
CA GLU A 254 8.66 -1.85 -5.97
C GLU A 254 9.52 -2.53 -4.90
N LYS A 255 10.82 -2.78 -5.19
CA LYS A 255 11.79 -3.27 -4.21
C LYS A 255 11.92 -2.35 -3.01
N LYS A 256 11.73 -1.04 -3.21
CA LYS A 256 11.74 -0.06 -2.13
C LYS A 256 10.58 -0.28 -1.15
N VAL A 257 9.39 -0.69 -1.62
CA VAL A 257 8.28 -1.12 -0.76
C VAL A 257 8.66 -2.37 0.04
N GLU A 258 9.31 -3.35 -0.60
CA GLU A 258 9.77 -4.59 0.05
C GLU A 258 10.80 -4.33 1.15
N ILE A 259 11.73 -3.40 0.91
CA ILE A 259 12.70 -2.99 1.92
C ILE A 259 11.99 -2.23 3.04
N PHE A 260 11.04 -1.35 2.70
CA PHE A 260 10.29 -0.60 3.70
C PHE A 260 9.49 -1.51 4.63
N ALA A 261 8.96 -2.63 4.14
CA ALA A 261 8.30 -3.65 4.96
C ALA A 261 9.08 -4.05 6.22
N LYS A 262 10.39 -4.14 6.09
CA LYS A 262 11.31 -4.56 7.15
C LYS A 262 11.48 -3.49 8.24
N PHE A 263 10.97 -2.28 8.03
CA PHE A 263 10.91 -1.23 9.05
C PHE A 263 10.19 -1.73 10.31
N PHE A 264 9.07 -2.43 10.15
CA PHE A 264 8.28 -2.92 11.29
C PHE A 264 9.02 -3.99 12.10
N GLU A 265 9.94 -4.74 11.49
CA GLU A 265 10.81 -5.70 12.19
C GLU A 265 11.79 -5.02 13.14
N LEU A 266 12.09 -3.74 12.93
CA LEU A 266 12.98 -2.98 13.82
C LEU A 266 12.33 -2.67 15.18
N TYR A 267 11.01 -2.87 15.29
CA TYR A 267 10.21 -2.64 16.49
C TYR A 267 9.70 -3.94 17.15
N ALA A 268 10.04 -5.11 16.59
CA ALA A 268 9.73 -6.43 17.13
C ALA A 268 10.84 -6.95 18.06
#